data_AF-A0A6B0X9R0-F1
#
_entry.id   AF-A0A6B0X9R0-F1
#
_cell.length_a   1.000
_cell.length_b   1.000
_cell.length_c   1.000
_cell.angle_alpha   90.00
_cell.angle_beta   90.00
_cell.angle_gamma   90.00
#
_symmetry.space_group_name_H-M   'P 1'
#
loop_
_entity.id
_entity.type
_entity.pdbx_description
1 polymer ?
#
loop_
_entity_poly.entity_id
_entity_poly.type
_entity_poly.pdbx_seq_one_letter_code
_entity_poly.pdbx_strand_id
1 'polypeptide(L)'
;PSNVVDYVFIDPPFGESLQYSELNLFVEAWIRVRTQKEEDCVLNYVHKKDLPFYSHMMASAFREYARVLKPGRWITIEFHNSQNAVWSAIQQSIESSGLVVADVRVLDKQQRSFNAVNRAGAVDQDLVISAYKPNGGLEERFKLSASAEDGVWDFVRTHLKHLPVLVAKNNQAEVIAERQNYLLFDRMVAFHVQRGVAVPMSAADFYAGLEQRFPPRDGMYFLPNQAAEYDKKRMTVKEVLQLQLFVFDEASAIQWLKQQLTKKPQTFQDIHPQFLKKIGGWHKHEKTLELSMLLGENFLRYQGKGDVPSQIHSYLSSNFKELRNLAKDNPLLRTRAKNRWYVPDPNKAGDLEELRERTLMREFAEYQESRQKRLKVFRLEAVRTGFKKAWQERDYATIKAVAEKIPETILQEDSKLLMWYDQAITRMGDEA
;
A
#
# COMPACT_ATOMS: atom_id res chain seq x y z
N PRO A 1 -33.36 13.27 -2.01
CA PRO A 1 -33.19 13.19 -3.49
C PRO A 1 -31.75 12.77 -3.83
N SER A 2 -31.53 12.00 -4.91
CA SER A 2 -30.21 11.50 -5.34
C SER A 2 -29.66 12.33 -6.50
N ASN A 3 -28.34 12.41 -6.66
CA ASN A 3 -27.66 13.13 -7.75
C ASN A 3 -28.08 14.61 -7.89
N VAL A 4 -28.15 15.33 -6.77
CA VAL A 4 -28.54 16.75 -6.74
C VAL A 4 -27.39 17.71 -6.45
N VAL A 5 -26.31 17.23 -5.82
CA VAL A 5 -25.17 18.05 -5.40
C VAL A 5 -24.06 18.02 -6.46
N ASP A 6 -23.49 19.19 -6.78
CA ASP A 6 -22.38 19.31 -7.75
C ASP A 6 -20.99 19.19 -7.12
N TYR A 7 -20.87 19.42 -5.82
CA TYR A 7 -19.61 19.34 -5.08
C TYR A 7 -19.89 19.18 -3.58
N VAL A 8 -19.08 18.39 -2.89
CA VAL A 8 -19.18 18.22 -1.42
C VAL A 8 -17.84 18.63 -0.80
N PHE A 9 -17.88 19.46 0.24
CA PHE A 9 -16.75 19.72 1.11
C PHE A 9 -17.16 19.34 2.53
N ILE A 10 -16.40 18.48 3.19
CA ILE A 10 -16.70 18.05 4.56
C ILE A 10 -15.46 18.09 5.44
N ASP A 11 -15.73 18.31 6.72
CA ASP A 11 -14.77 18.24 7.82
C ASP A 11 -15.35 17.29 8.89
N PRO A 12 -15.28 15.96 8.67
CA PRO A 12 -15.84 14.97 9.58
C PRO A 12 -15.10 14.92 10.93
N PRO A 13 -15.75 14.42 11.99
CA PRO A 13 -15.14 14.28 13.30
C PRO A 13 -13.87 13.40 13.29
N PHE A 14 -12.83 13.90 13.95
CA PHE A 14 -11.48 13.32 14.01
C PHE A 14 -11.31 12.22 15.07
N GLY A 15 -12.19 11.21 15.10
CA GLY A 15 -12.09 10.10 16.06
C GLY A 15 -12.33 10.51 17.52
N GLU A 16 -11.36 10.32 18.42
CA GLU A 16 -11.50 10.56 19.87
C GLU A 16 -11.19 12.01 20.29
N SER A 17 -10.92 12.90 19.33
CA SER A 17 -10.35 14.23 19.62
C SER A 17 -11.26 15.11 20.49
N LEU A 18 -12.58 15.07 20.27
CA LEU A 18 -13.58 15.83 21.04
C LEU A 18 -14.88 15.03 21.15
N GLN A 19 -15.50 15.05 22.34
CA GLN A 19 -16.80 14.44 22.59
C GLN A 19 -17.90 15.49 22.45
N TYR A 20 -18.28 15.81 21.21
CA TYR A 20 -19.15 16.96 20.90
C TYR A 20 -20.50 16.91 21.64
N SER A 21 -21.13 15.74 21.71
CA SER A 21 -22.38 15.56 22.45
C SER A 21 -22.26 15.83 23.95
N GLU A 22 -21.09 15.65 24.54
CA GLU A 22 -20.85 15.98 25.95
C GLU A 22 -20.53 17.47 26.13
N LEU A 23 -19.75 18.04 25.22
CA LEU A 23 -19.39 19.46 25.24
C LEU A 23 -20.61 20.37 25.04
N ASN A 24 -21.60 19.93 24.27
CA ASN A 24 -22.82 20.69 24.00
C ASN A 24 -23.84 20.68 25.15
N LEU A 25 -23.63 19.90 26.22
CA LEU A 25 -24.61 19.68 27.29
C LEU A 25 -25.20 20.99 27.87
N PHE A 26 -24.36 21.99 28.12
CA PHE A 26 -24.80 23.26 28.71
C PHE A 26 -25.60 24.12 27.71
N VAL A 27 -25.15 24.19 26.46
CA VAL A 27 -25.83 24.96 25.42
C VAL A 27 -27.18 24.34 25.09
N GLU A 28 -27.22 23.01 24.96
CA GLU A 28 -28.43 22.22 24.73
C GLU A 28 -29.49 22.43 25.82
N ALA A 29 -29.08 22.51 27.09
CA ALA A 29 -29.99 22.79 28.20
C ALA A 29 -30.66 24.16 28.07
N TRP A 30 -29.94 25.17 27.57
CA TRP A 30 -30.48 26.52 27.37
C TRP A 30 -31.44 26.61 26.18
N ILE A 31 -31.10 25.98 25.05
CA ILE A 31 -31.92 26.02 23.83
C ILE A 31 -32.99 24.92 23.78
N ARG A 32 -33.07 24.07 24.82
CA ARG A 32 -34.05 22.97 24.98
C ARG A 32 -34.04 21.97 23.83
N VAL A 33 -32.86 21.69 23.28
CA VAL A 33 -32.63 20.57 22.34
C VAL A 33 -31.75 19.53 23.01
N ARG A 34 -31.71 18.32 22.47
CA ARG A 34 -30.80 17.26 22.93
C ARG A 34 -30.15 16.60 21.73
N THR A 35 -28.83 16.49 21.73
CA THR A 35 -28.10 15.70 20.72
C THR A 35 -28.41 14.22 20.89
N GLN A 36 -28.61 13.53 19.78
CA GLN A 36 -28.74 12.08 19.77
C GLN A 36 -27.37 11.45 20.00
N LYS A 37 -27.11 11.04 21.22
CA LYS A 37 -25.78 10.57 21.63
C LYS A 37 -25.43 9.27 20.95
N GLU A 38 -26.37 8.41 20.64
CA GLU A 38 -26.14 7.09 20.05
C GLU A 38 -25.57 7.19 18.63
N GLU A 39 -25.90 8.26 17.89
CA GLU A 39 -25.49 8.49 16.51
C GLU A 39 -24.33 9.50 16.36
N ASP A 40 -23.78 9.98 17.48
CA ASP A 40 -22.64 10.90 17.47
C ASP A 40 -21.37 10.16 16.98
N CYS A 41 -20.87 10.54 15.80
CA CYS A 41 -19.83 9.84 15.03
C CYS A 41 -18.41 10.14 15.56
N VAL A 42 -18.18 9.89 16.84
CA VAL A 42 -16.90 10.06 17.53
C VAL A 42 -16.48 8.76 18.22
N LEU A 43 -15.18 8.56 18.42
CA LEU A 43 -14.71 7.45 19.25
C LEU A 43 -14.99 7.78 20.71
N ASN A 44 -15.66 6.88 21.41
CA ASN A 44 -15.92 7.00 22.84
C ASN A 44 -16.02 5.61 23.47
N TYR A 45 -14.92 5.16 24.07
CA TYR A 45 -14.86 3.82 24.66
C TYR A 45 -15.76 3.65 25.89
N VAL A 46 -16.09 4.72 26.61
CA VAL A 46 -17.04 4.69 27.74
C VAL A 46 -18.45 4.35 27.24
N HIS A 47 -18.86 4.95 26.13
CA HIS A 47 -20.15 4.67 25.47
C HIS A 47 -20.08 3.50 24.48
N LYS A 48 -19.02 2.68 24.51
CA LYS A 48 -18.81 1.53 23.62
C LYS A 48 -18.81 1.88 22.12
N LYS A 49 -18.39 3.10 21.79
CA LYS A 49 -18.18 3.57 20.42
C LYS A 49 -16.73 3.40 20.04
N ASP A 50 -16.39 2.18 19.66
CA ASP A 50 -15.05 1.80 19.25
C ASP A 50 -14.80 2.07 17.75
N LEU A 51 -13.63 1.65 17.26
CA LEU A 51 -13.23 1.87 15.88
C LEU A 51 -14.20 1.22 14.86
N PRO A 52 -14.70 -0.02 15.07
CA PRO A 52 -15.78 -0.58 14.25
C PRO A 52 -17.02 0.31 14.18
N PHE A 53 -17.49 0.85 15.30
CA PHE A 53 -18.62 1.79 15.32
C PHE A 53 -18.33 3.03 14.48
N TYR A 54 -17.18 3.67 14.70
CA TYR A 54 -16.79 4.88 13.98
C TYR A 54 -16.68 4.62 12.46
N SER A 55 -16.03 3.51 12.08
CA SER A 55 -15.92 3.07 10.67
C SER A 55 -17.30 2.87 10.03
N HIS A 56 -18.23 2.22 10.74
CA HIS A 56 -19.59 2.02 10.26
C HIS A 56 -20.34 3.35 10.04
N MET A 57 -20.21 4.28 10.97
CA MET A 57 -20.86 5.59 10.90
C MET A 57 -20.28 6.43 9.75
N MET A 58 -18.95 6.47 9.62
CA MET A 58 -18.27 7.15 8.52
C MET A 58 -18.67 6.56 7.17
N ALA A 59 -18.68 5.23 7.02
CA ALA A 59 -19.12 4.57 5.79
C ALA A 59 -20.58 4.91 5.45
N SER A 60 -21.46 4.99 6.45
CA SER A 60 -22.85 5.41 6.25
C SER A 60 -22.96 6.87 5.78
N ALA A 61 -22.21 7.79 6.39
CA ALA A 61 -22.16 9.18 5.95
C ALA A 61 -21.62 9.31 4.51
N PHE A 62 -20.53 8.62 4.18
CA PHE A 62 -19.96 8.63 2.83
C PHE A 62 -20.91 8.03 1.78
N ARG A 63 -21.68 6.98 2.12
CA ARG A 63 -22.72 6.45 1.23
C ARG A 63 -23.79 7.49 0.94
N GLU A 64 -24.20 8.28 1.93
CA GLU A 64 -25.14 9.37 1.71
C GLU A 64 -24.56 10.48 0.85
N TYR A 65 -23.30 10.88 1.08
CA TYR A 65 -22.60 11.82 0.20
C TYR A 65 -22.52 11.30 -1.24
N ALA A 66 -22.13 10.04 -1.43
CA ALA A 66 -22.10 9.39 -2.74
C ALA A 66 -23.50 9.35 -3.37
N ARG A 67 -24.58 9.12 -2.60
CA ARG A 67 -25.96 9.10 -3.10
C ARG A 67 -26.42 10.47 -3.61
N VAL A 68 -26.12 11.55 -2.88
CA VAL A 68 -26.54 12.91 -3.26
C VAL A 68 -25.65 13.56 -4.31
N LEU A 69 -24.37 13.17 -4.40
CA LEU A 69 -23.42 13.71 -5.36
C LEU A 69 -23.76 13.26 -6.78
N LYS A 70 -23.74 14.20 -7.74
CA LYS A 70 -23.94 13.87 -9.17
C LYS A 70 -22.78 13.00 -9.69
N PRO A 71 -23.02 12.08 -10.64
CA PRO A 71 -21.94 11.26 -11.22
C PRO A 71 -20.84 12.12 -11.85
N GLY A 72 -19.57 11.75 -11.65
CA GLY A 72 -18.40 12.50 -12.14
C GLY A 72 -18.06 13.77 -11.33
N ARG A 73 -18.77 14.04 -10.24
CA ARG A 73 -18.49 15.18 -9.36
C ARG A 73 -17.60 14.79 -8.17
N TRP A 74 -17.06 15.82 -7.53
CA TRP A 74 -16.00 15.72 -6.55
C TRP A 74 -16.49 15.93 -5.12
N ILE A 75 -15.78 15.30 -4.21
CA ILE A 75 -15.86 15.51 -2.78
C ILE A 75 -14.45 15.77 -2.24
N THR A 76 -14.33 16.76 -1.37
CA THR A 76 -13.12 17.03 -0.58
C THR A 76 -13.40 16.82 0.88
N ILE A 77 -12.50 16.10 1.54
CA ILE A 77 -12.62 15.66 2.92
C ILE A 77 -11.39 16.20 3.65
N GLU A 78 -11.60 17.15 4.55
CA GLU A 78 -10.58 17.56 5.51
C GLU A 78 -10.50 16.49 6.61
N PHE A 79 -9.30 16.01 6.90
CA PHE A 79 -9.12 14.99 7.91
C PHE A 79 -7.82 15.18 8.68
N HIS A 80 -7.92 15.15 10.00
CA HIS A 80 -6.80 15.17 10.93
C HIS A 80 -6.94 14.03 11.93
N ASN A 81 -5.99 13.10 11.98
CA ASN A 81 -5.89 12.19 13.11
C ASN A 81 -4.48 11.60 13.19
N SER A 82 -3.95 11.46 14.39
CA SER A 82 -2.63 10.87 14.64
C SER A 82 -2.63 9.33 14.70
N GLN A 83 -3.79 8.68 14.58
CA GLN A 83 -3.95 7.23 14.63
C GLN A 83 -4.19 6.64 13.23
N ASN A 84 -3.25 5.82 12.76
CA ASN A 84 -3.35 5.11 11.48
C ASN A 84 -4.61 4.23 11.36
N ALA A 85 -5.05 3.63 12.46
CA ALA A 85 -6.25 2.79 12.46
C ALA A 85 -7.51 3.59 12.07
N VAL A 86 -7.60 4.86 12.49
CA VAL A 86 -8.70 5.77 12.14
C VAL A 86 -8.57 6.22 10.68
N TRP A 87 -7.34 6.48 10.22
CA TRP A 87 -7.05 6.80 8.82
C TRP A 87 -7.47 5.67 7.87
N SER A 88 -7.02 4.44 8.13
CA SER A 88 -7.38 3.27 7.33
C SER A 88 -8.89 3.03 7.34
N ALA A 89 -9.54 3.22 8.49
CA ALA A 89 -11.00 3.14 8.59
C ALA A 89 -11.70 4.16 7.69
N ILE A 90 -11.21 5.40 7.61
CA ILE A 90 -11.79 6.43 6.74
C ILE A 90 -11.53 6.15 5.27
N GLN A 91 -10.30 5.79 4.89
CA GLN A 91 -10.00 5.41 3.51
C GLN A 91 -10.91 4.27 3.06
N GLN A 92 -11.03 3.22 3.87
CA GLN A 92 -11.93 2.11 3.60
C GLN A 92 -13.40 2.54 3.54
N SER A 93 -13.81 3.49 4.38
CA SER A 93 -15.18 4.03 4.39
C SER A 93 -15.50 4.85 3.13
N ILE A 94 -14.56 5.67 2.65
CA ILE A 94 -14.68 6.42 1.39
C ILE A 94 -14.79 5.42 0.24
N GLU A 95 -13.87 4.47 0.19
CA GLU A 95 -13.78 3.46 -0.86
C GLU A 95 -15.03 2.57 -0.93
N SER A 96 -15.48 2.04 0.21
CA SER A 96 -16.69 1.21 0.30
C SER A 96 -17.99 1.97 0.01
N SER A 97 -17.97 3.30 0.02
CA SER A 97 -19.11 4.12 -0.40
C SER A 97 -19.26 4.25 -1.92
N GLY A 98 -18.30 3.72 -2.68
CA GLY A 98 -18.25 3.80 -4.15
C GLY A 98 -17.57 5.06 -4.68
N LEU A 99 -16.97 5.88 -3.81
CA LEU A 99 -16.11 7.00 -4.20
C LEU A 99 -14.71 6.49 -4.55
N VAL A 100 -14.03 7.20 -5.45
CA VAL A 100 -12.65 6.90 -5.85
C VAL A 100 -11.73 8.03 -5.41
N VAL A 101 -10.75 7.71 -4.57
CA VAL A 101 -9.71 8.66 -4.15
C VAL A 101 -8.82 9.01 -5.34
N ALA A 102 -8.54 10.30 -5.51
CA ALA A 102 -7.81 10.84 -6.64
C ALA A 102 -6.71 11.83 -6.26
N ASP A 103 -6.66 12.30 -5.01
CA ASP A 103 -5.53 13.04 -4.46
C ASP A 103 -5.57 13.01 -2.94
N VAL A 104 -4.41 13.03 -2.29
CA VAL A 104 -4.28 13.24 -0.84
C VAL A 104 -3.15 14.23 -0.63
N ARG A 105 -3.50 15.40 -0.07
CA ARG A 105 -2.54 16.49 0.17
C ARG A 105 -2.44 16.83 1.64
N VAL A 106 -1.30 17.38 2.02
CA VAL A 106 -1.11 18.05 3.30
C VAL A 106 -1.55 19.51 3.19
N LEU A 107 -2.36 19.94 4.14
CA LEU A 107 -2.72 21.33 4.41
C LEU A 107 -1.86 21.85 5.58
N ASP A 108 -0.99 22.81 5.27
CA ASP A 108 -0.18 23.50 6.27
C ASP A 108 -0.97 24.69 6.86
N LYS A 109 -1.51 24.52 8.06
CA LYS A 109 -2.17 25.58 8.82
C LYS A 109 -1.09 26.51 9.37
N GLN A 110 -0.76 27.58 8.63
CA GLN A 110 0.26 28.58 9.01
C GLN A 110 0.11 29.15 10.44
N GLN A 111 -1.06 29.02 11.06
CA GLN A 111 -1.34 29.40 12.45
C GLN A 111 -1.76 28.17 13.28
N ARG A 112 -0.99 27.87 14.34
CA ARG A 112 -1.21 26.72 15.23
C ARG A 112 -2.41 26.95 16.15
N SER A 113 -3.17 25.89 16.44
CA SER A 113 -4.23 25.94 17.45
C SER A 113 -3.64 25.99 18.87
N PHE A 114 -4.35 26.58 19.83
CA PHE A 114 -3.92 26.66 21.24
C PHE A 114 -3.60 25.28 21.85
N ASN A 115 -4.25 24.21 21.39
CA ASN A 115 -4.02 22.84 21.86
C ASN A 115 -2.72 22.21 21.31
N ALA A 116 -2.25 22.65 20.15
CA ALA A 116 -0.98 22.20 19.55
C ALA A 116 0.25 22.80 20.26
N VAL A 117 0.09 23.92 20.98
CA VAL A 117 1.18 24.58 21.70
C VAL A 117 1.56 23.83 23.00
N ASN A 118 0.64 23.08 23.60
CA ASN A 118 0.82 22.45 24.92
C ASN A 118 1.12 20.94 24.88
N ARG A 119 1.08 20.27 23.72
CA ARG A 119 1.46 18.85 23.57
C ARG A 119 2.71 18.70 22.71
N ALA A 120 3.85 18.43 23.36
CA ALA A 120 5.07 18.04 22.66
C ALA A 120 4.85 16.70 21.92
N GLY A 121 4.72 16.74 20.58
CA GLY A 121 4.60 15.55 19.73
C GLY A 121 3.31 15.42 18.90
N ALA A 122 2.49 16.47 18.78
CA ALA A 122 1.42 16.49 17.80
C ALA A 122 2.01 16.55 16.38
N VAL A 123 1.68 15.56 15.54
CA VAL A 123 1.89 15.65 14.09
C VAL A 123 0.84 16.63 13.58
N ASP A 124 1.31 17.79 13.14
CA ASP A 124 0.54 19.05 13.04
C ASP A 124 0.15 19.36 11.58
N GLN A 125 -0.27 18.33 10.83
CA GLN A 125 -0.55 18.44 9.40
C GLN A 125 -1.91 17.82 9.08
N ASP A 126 -2.81 18.65 8.56
CA ASP A 126 -4.13 18.19 8.16
C ASP A 126 -4.07 17.62 6.75
N LEU A 127 -4.81 16.55 6.52
CA LEU A 127 -4.90 15.93 5.21
C LEU A 127 -6.16 16.41 4.51
N VAL A 128 -6.03 16.67 3.22
CA VAL A 128 -7.13 17.00 2.33
C VAL A 128 -7.21 15.88 1.31
N ILE A 129 -8.22 15.03 1.47
CA ILE A 129 -8.50 13.93 0.56
C ILE A 129 -9.47 14.44 -0.51
N SER A 130 -9.08 14.32 -1.77
CA SER A 130 -9.98 14.56 -2.90
C SER A 130 -10.40 13.23 -3.51
N ALA A 131 -11.70 13.02 -3.58
CA ALA A 131 -12.31 11.84 -4.20
C ALA A 131 -13.41 12.27 -5.18
N TYR A 132 -13.77 11.39 -6.09
CA TYR A 132 -14.86 11.63 -7.03
C TYR A 132 -15.84 10.47 -7.06
N LYS A 133 -17.09 10.77 -7.39
CA LYS A 133 -18.09 9.75 -7.72
C LYS A 133 -17.87 9.30 -9.16
N PRO A 134 -17.71 7.99 -9.43
CA PRO A 134 -17.69 7.45 -10.79
C PRO A 134 -18.85 7.98 -11.64
N ASN A 135 -18.58 8.24 -12.92
CA ASN A 135 -19.67 8.60 -13.83
C ASN A 135 -20.52 7.36 -14.17
N GLY A 136 -21.80 7.56 -14.48
CA GLY A 136 -22.72 6.44 -14.75
C GLY A 136 -22.25 5.54 -15.90
N GLY A 137 -21.59 6.12 -16.91
CA GLY A 137 -21.05 5.37 -18.04
C GLY A 137 -19.93 4.39 -17.65
N LEU A 138 -19.08 4.69 -16.66
CA LEU A 138 -18.08 3.74 -16.16
C LEU A 138 -18.75 2.55 -15.48
N GLU A 139 -19.75 2.80 -14.62
CA GLU A 139 -20.48 1.73 -13.93
C GLU A 139 -21.24 0.82 -14.90
N GLU A 140 -21.91 1.40 -15.90
CA GLU A 140 -22.64 0.64 -16.92
C GLU A 140 -21.69 -0.19 -17.79
N ARG A 141 -20.59 0.39 -18.27
CA ARG A 141 -19.59 -0.36 -19.05
C ARG A 141 -18.93 -1.45 -18.21
N PHE A 142 -18.62 -1.15 -16.95
CA PHE A 142 -18.06 -2.13 -16.04
C PHE A 142 -18.99 -3.33 -15.84
N LYS A 143 -20.30 -3.13 -15.70
CA LYS A 143 -21.26 -4.26 -15.63
C LYS A 143 -21.24 -5.16 -16.87
N LEU A 144 -20.96 -4.60 -18.05
CA LEU A 144 -20.93 -5.34 -19.31
C LEU A 144 -19.60 -6.06 -19.55
N SER A 145 -18.50 -5.57 -18.96
CA SER A 145 -17.14 -6.08 -19.20
C SER A 145 -16.36 -6.40 -17.91
N ALA A 146 -17.07 -6.64 -16.80
CA ALA A 146 -16.50 -6.75 -15.45
C ALA A 146 -15.36 -7.79 -15.35
N SER A 147 -15.52 -8.91 -16.05
CA SER A 147 -14.56 -10.02 -16.03
C SER A 147 -13.59 -10.02 -17.21
N ALA A 148 -13.59 -8.96 -18.03
CA ALA A 148 -12.76 -8.83 -19.22
C ALA A 148 -11.65 -7.78 -19.00
N GLU A 149 -10.53 -7.96 -19.68
CA GLU A 149 -9.41 -7.00 -19.64
C GLU A 149 -9.84 -5.58 -20.02
N ASP A 150 -10.87 -5.44 -20.86
CA ASP A 150 -11.40 -4.13 -21.26
C ASP A 150 -11.92 -3.32 -20.08
N GLY A 151 -12.50 -3.96 -19.07
CA GLY A 151 -12.98 -3.29 -17.85
C GLY A 151 -11.85 -2.64 -17.05
N VAL A 152 -10.68 -3.30 -16.99
CA VAL A 152 -9.47 -2.77 -16.36
C VAL A 152 -9.01 -1.50 -17.07
N TRP A 153 -8.91 -1.55 -18.40
CA TRP A 153 -8.40 -0.41 -19.17
C TRP A 153 -9.40 0.74 -19.26
N ASP A 154 -10.70 0.47 -19.21
CA ASP A 154 -11.73 1.51 -19.12
C ASP A 154 -11.69 2.26 -17.77
N PHE A 155 -11.48 1.53 -16.67
CA PHE A 155 -11.23 2.13 -15.37
C PHE A 155 -9.99 3.04 -15.41
N VAL A 156 -8.84 2.54 -15.86
CA VAL A 156 -7.60 3.34 -15.92
C VAL A 156 -7.77 4.58 -16.79
N ARG A 157 -8.40 4.46 -17.98
CA ARG A 157 -8.70 5.62 -18.84
C ARG A 157 -9.57 6.64 -18.12
N THR A 158 -10.63 6.17 -17.46
CA THR A 158 -11.57 7.06 -16.77
C THR A 158 -10.90 7.72 -15.57
N HIS A 159 -10.08 7.00 -14.81
CA HIS A 159 -9.33 7.53 -13.68
C HIS A 159 -8.33 8.61 -14.13
N LEU A 160 -7.47 8.29 -15.11
CA LEU A 160 -6.51 9.26 -15.68
C LEU A 160 -7.19 10.53 -16.24
N LYS A 161 -8.42 10.41 -16.76
CA LYS A 161 -9.21 11.56 -17.24
C LYS A 161 -9.60 12.52 -16.10
N HIS A 162 -9.83 12.02 -14.89
CA HIS A 162 -10.19 12.83 -13.73
C HIS A 162 -8.96 13.46 -13.07
N LEU A 163 -7.78 12.84 -13.19
CA LEU A 163 -6.55 13.38 -12.61
C LEU A 163 -6.08 14.66 -13.32
N PRO A 164 -5.54 15.65 -12.59
CA PRO A 164 -4.94 16.83 -13.21
C PRO A 164 -3.80 16.44 -14.15
N VAL A 165 -3.60 17.17 -15.25
CA VAL A 165 -2.50 16.89 -16.19
C VAL A 165 -1.16 17.39 -15.66
N LEU A 166 -1.14 18.59 -15.09
CA LEU A 166 0.05 19.17 -14.47
C LEU A 166 -0.36 19.96 -13.23
N VAL A 167 0.38 19.77 -12.14
CA VAL A 167 0.33 20.61 -10.95
C VAL A 167 1.66 21.34 -10.89
N ALA A 168 1.64 22.66 -10.95
CA ALA A 168 2.85 23.48 -10.88
C ALA A 168 2.79 24.38 -9.64
N LYS A 169 3.88 24.38 -8.85
CA LYS A 169 4.06 25.25 -7.69
C LYS A 169 5.43 25.92 -7.82
N ASN A 170 5.48 27.25 -7.68
CA ASN A 170 6.74 28.03 -7.75
C ASN A 170 7.60 27.73 -9.01
N ASN A 171 6.98 27.62 -10.19
CA ASN A 171 7.65 27.25 -11.46
C ASN A 171 8.34 25.87 -11.46
N GLN A 172 7.93 24.97 -10.56
CA GLN A 172 8.34 23.57 -10.54
C GLN A 172 7.11 22.67 -10.70
N ALA A 173 7.27 21.61 -11.50
CA ALA A 173 6.23 20.62 -11.76
C ALA A 173 6.26 19.58 -10.65
N GLU A 174 5.12 19.34 -10.03
CA GLU A 174 4.95 18.32 -9.01
C GLU A 174 4.59 16.97 -9.66
N VAL A 175 5.21 15.89 -9.19
CA VAL A 175 4.81 14.53 -9.58
C VAL A 175 3.47 14.20 -8.94
N ILE A 176 2.50 13.79 -9.76
CA ILE A 176 1.17 13.39 -9.31
C ILE A 176 1.20 11.89 -9.02
N ALA A 177 1.21 11.52 -7.74
CA ALA A 177 1.37 10.13 -7.30
C ALA A 177 0.34 9.19 -7.93
N GLU A 178 -0.93 9.60 -8.02
CA GLU A 178 -2.04 8.82 -8.60
C GLU A 178 -1.88 8.52 -10.10
N ARG A 179 -0.92 9.15 -10.80
CA ARG A 179 -0.55 8.80 -12.18
C ARG A 179 0.57 7.76 -12.26
N GLN A 180 1.14 7.34 -11.15
CA GLN A 180 2.21 6.33 -11.13
C GLN A 180 1.62 4.93 -11.27
N ASN A 181 2.34 4.04 -11.96
CA ASN A 181 1.87 2.70 -12.30
C ASN A 181 1.30 1.91 -11.10
N TYR A 182 1.99 1.95 -9.96
CA TYR A 182 1.59 1.18 -8.78
C TYR A 182 0.29 1.70 -8.16
N LEU A 183 0.09 3.02 -8.05
CA LEU A 183 -1.17 3.58 -7.55
C LEU A 183 -2.31 3.34 -8.54
N LEU A 184 -2.04 3.43 -9.85
CA LEU A 184 -3.03 3.06 -10.86
C LEU A 184 -3.47 1.59 -10.72
N PHE A 185 -2.54 0.68 -10.41
CA PHE A 185 -2.85 -0.71 -10.12
C PHE A 185 -3.67 -0.86 -8.85
N ASP A 186 -3.26 -0.24 -7.74
CA ASP A 186 -3.95 -0.32 -6.46
C ASP A 186 -5.40 0.20 -6.55
N ARG A 187 -5.61 1.34 -7.23
CA ARG A 187 -6.95 1.91 -7.47
C ARG A 187 -7.81 0.99 -8.33
N MET A 188 -7.21 0.36 -9.33
CA MET A 188 -7.90 -0.60 -10.20
C MET A 188 -8.34 -1.84 -9.42
N VAL A 189 -7.45 -2.41 -8.61
CA VAL A 189 -7.75 -3.57 -7.75
C VAL A 189 -8.86 -3.22 -6.77
N ALA A 190 -8.74 -2.10 -6.06
CA ALA A 190 -9.75 -1.63 -5.12
C ALA A 190 -11.13 -1.49 -5.81
N PHE A 191 -11.16 -0.90 -7.00
CA PHE A 191 -12.40 -0.72 -7.77
C PHE A 191 -13.10 -2.06 -8.12
N HIS A 192 -12.34 -3.10 -8.50
CA HIS A 192 -12.89 -4.42 -8.81
C HIS A 192 -13.34 -5.16 -7.54
N VAL A 193 -12.51 -5.19 -6.51
CA VAL A 193 -12.77 -5.89 -5.24
C VAL A 193 -14.02 -5.33 -4.56
N GLN A 194 -14.19 -4.00 -4.53
CA GLN A 194 -15.38 -3.35 -3.98
C GLN A 194 -16.68 -3.76 -4.69
N ARG A 195 -16.60 -4.13 -5.97
CA ARG A 195 -17.75 -4.56 -6.78
C ARG A 195 -17.93 -6.08 -6.77
N GLY A 196 -17.16 -6.80 -5.95
CA GLY A 196 -17.21 -8.26 -5.86
C GLY A 196 -16.73 -8.97 -7.12
N VAL A 197 -15.90 -8.31 -7.93
CA VAL A 197 -15.40 -8.83 -9.21
C VAL A 197 -13.92 -9.19 -9.04
N ALA A 198 -13.53 -10.36 -9.54
CA ALA A 198 -12.12 -10.75 -9.57
C ALA A 198 -11.35 -9.90 -10.59
N VAL A 199 -10.12 -9.51 -10.25
CA VAL A 199 -9.25 -8.77 -11.17
C VAL A 199 -8.82 -9.72 -12.30
N PRO A 200 -9.09 -9.40 -13.59
CA PRO A 200 -8.91 -10.33 -14.69
C PRO A 200 -7.45 -10.46 -15.18
N MET A 201 -6.49 -9.83 -14.50
CA MET A 201 -5.07 -9.83 -14.91
C MET A 201 -4.13 -9.78 -13.71
N SER A 202 -2.90 -10.28 -13.89
CA SER A 202 -1.86 -10.17 -12.88
C SER A 202 -1.26 -8.77 -12.83
N ALA A 203 -0.50 -8.46 -11.78
CA ALA A 203 0.25 -7.21 -11.71
C ALA A 203 1.26 -7.07 -12.87
N ALA A 204 1.87 -8.18 -13.31
CA ALA A 204 2.79 -8.22 -14.44
C ALA A 204 2.10 -7.77 -15.73
N ASP A 205 0.99 -8.44 -16.06
CA ASP A 205 0.20 -8.16 -17.26
C ASP A 205 -0.34 -6.72 -17.26
N PHE A 206 -0.73 -6.23 -16.08
CA PHE A 206 -1.15 -4.84 -15.91
C PHE A 206 -0.01 -3.87 -16.23
N TYR A 207 1.19 -4.04 -15.68
CA TYR A 207 2.28 -3.09 -15.95
C TYR A 207 2.73 -3.13 -17.40
N ALA A 208 2.81 -4.32 -18.00
CA ALA A 208 3.12 -4.46 -19.42
C ALA A 208 2.04 -3.80 -20.31
N GLY A 209 0.76 -4.03 -20.02
CA GLY A 209 -0.35 -3.41 -20.76
C GLY A 209 -0.45 -1.90 -20.55
N LEU A 210 -0.07 -1.40 -19.36
CA LEU A 210 -0.08 0.02 -19.05
C LEU A 210 0.94 0.77 -19.92
N GLU A 211 2.17 0.25 -20.03
CA GLU A 211 3.23 0.81 -20.89
C GLU A 211 2.86 0.79 -22.37
N GLN A 212 2.14 -0.23 -22.83
CA GLN A 212 1.70 -0.33 -24.22
C GLN A 212 0.57 0.66 -24.56
N ARG A 213 -0.29 0.99 -23.60
CA ARG A 213 -1.54 1.74 -23.85
C ARG A 213 -1.45 3.21 -23.48
N PHE A 214 -0.61 3.58 -22.52
CA PHE A 214 -0.54 4.93 -21.97
C PHE A 214 0.89 5.46 -22.03
N PRO A 215 1.15 6.60 -22.70
CA PRO A 215 2.49 7.18 -22.76
C PRO A 215 3.03 7.55 -21.36
N PRO A 216 4.25 7.10 -21.02
CA PRO A 216 4.92 7.50 -19.78
C PRO A 216 5.60 8.87 -19.94
N ARG A 217 5.56 9.71 -18.89
CA ARG A 217 6.34 10.95 -18.72
C ARG A 217 6.74 11.11 -17.26
N ASP A 218 8.01 11.36 -16.99
CA ASP A 218 8.53 11.63 -15.64
C ASP A 218 8.07 10.61 -14.57
N GLY A 219 7.94 9.33 -14.96
CA GLY A 219 7.48 8.23 -14.08
C GLY A 219 5.96 8.15 -13.85
N MET A 220 5.18 8.94 -14.60
CA MET A 220 3.72 8.99 -14.59
C MET A 220 3.14 8.54 -15.94
N TYR A 221 1.87 8.15 -15.95
CA TYR A 221 1.15 7.74 -17.14
C TYR A 221 0.04 8.73 -17.52
N PHE A 222 -0.15 8.90 -18.82
CA PHE A 222 -1.06 9.90 -19.37
C PHE A 222 -1.94 9.29 -20.46
N LEU A 223 -3.12 9.88 -20.67
CA LEU A 223 -3.84 9.67 -21.92
C LEU A 223 -3.05 10.30 -23.07
N PRO A 224 -3.16 9.81 -24.32
CA PRO A 224 -2.42 10.36 -25.47
C PRO A 224 -2.59 11.88 -25.65
N ASN A 225 -3.81 12.38 -25.47
CA ASN A 225 -4.11 13.81 -25.52
C ASN A 225 -3.51 14.59 -24.33
N GLN A 226 -3.50 13.99 -23.13
CA GLN A 226 -2.90 14.59 -21.93
C GLN A 226 -1.37 14.63 -22.02
N ALA A 227 -0.73 13.65 -22.65
CA ALA A 227 0.72 13.63 -22.81
C ALA A 227 1.21 14.83 -23.63
N ALA A 228 0.54 15.15 -24.74
CA ALA A 228 0.86 16.33 -25.53
C ALA A 228 0.67 17.64 -24.75
N GLU A 229 -0.40 17.73 -23.95
CA GLU A 229 -0.65 18.87 -23.08
C GLU A 229 0.42 18.99 -21.98
N TYR A 230 0.79 17.86 -21.36
CA TYR A 230 1.84 17.77 -20.36
C TYR A 230 3.18 18.24 -20.94
N ASP A 231 3.59 17.70 -22.09
CA ASP A 231 4.86 18.05 -22.74
C ASP A 231 4.94 19.57 -23.03
N LYS A 232 3.83 20.17 -23.50
CA LYS A 232 3.74 21.61 -23.74
C LYS A 232 3.92 22.43 -22.46
N LYS A 233 3.25 22.04 -21.38
CA LYS A 233 3.34 22.74 -20.07
C LYS A 233 4.63 22.41 -19.32
N ARG A 234 5.25 21.25 -19.58
CA ARG A 234 6.50 20.82 -18.98
C ARG A 234 7.67 21.69 -19.45
N MET A 235 7.63 22.17 -20.69
CA MET A 235 8.61 23.11 -21.25
C MET A 235 8.60 24.48 -20.57
N THR A 236 7.50 24.90 -19.95
CA THR A 236 7.41 26.20 -19.25
C THR A 236 7.95 26.16 -17.83
N VAL A 237 8.37 24.99 -17.35
CA VAL A 237 8.77 24.73 -15.97
C VAL A 237 10.24 24.32 -15.93
N LYS A 238 11.04 24.95 -15.06
CA LYS A 238 12.50 24.73 -15.02
C LYS A 238 12.89 23.34 -14.52
N GLU A 239 12.16 22.78 -13.54
CA GLU A 239 12.50 21.52 -12.88
C GLU A 239 11.25 20.73 -12.47
N VAL A 240 11.36 19.40 -12.39
CA VAL A 240 10.34 18.53 -11.76
C VAL A 240 10.78 18.26 -10.33
N LEU A 241 9.95 18.69 -9.39
CA LEU A 241 10.06 18.27 -8.00
C LEU A 241 9.58 16.83 -7.91
N GLN A 242 10.52 15.93 -7.64
CA GLN A 242 10.15 14.60 -7.15
C GLN A 242 9.41 14.75 -5.82
N LEU A 243 8.30 14.02 -5.68
CA LEU A 243 7.53 13.93 -4.44
C LEU A 243 8.50 13.78 -3.26
N GLN A 244 8.49 14.76 -2.36
CA GLN A 244 9.02 14.55 -1.02
C GLN A 244 8.00 13.67 -0.30
N LEU A 245 8.08 12.35 -0.52
CA LEU A 245 7.32 11.40 0.29
C LEU A 245 7.69 11.63 1.76
N PHE A 246 6.70 11.99 2.56
CA PHE A 246 6.79 11.93 4.01
C PHE A 246 6.71 10.45 4.38
N VAL A 247 7.65 9.98 5.20
CA VAL A 247 7.67 8.62 5.72
C VAL A 247 7.14 8.69 7.14
N PHE A 248 5.88 8.29 7.32
CA PHE A 248 5.18 8.36 8.61
C PHE A 248 4.61 7.01 9.06
N ASP A 249 4.66 5.99 8.19
CA ASP A 249 4.22 4.63 8.45
C ASP A 249 5.00 3.61 7.59
N GLU A 250 4.78 2.32 7.83
CA GLU A 250 5.38 1.23 7.05
C GLU A 250 5.11 1.33 5.55
N ALA A 251 3.88 1.63 5.14
CA ALA A 251 3.48 1.68 3.73
C ALA A 251 4.19 2.82 2.96
N SER A 252 4.25 4.02 3.55
CA SER A 252 4.98 5.16 3.02
C SER A 252 6.50 4.96 3.06
N ALA A 253 7.02 4.24 4.07
CA ALA A 253 8.42 3.82 4.12
C ALA A 253 8.78 2.87 2.98
N ILE A 254 7.94 1.87 2.72
CA ILE A 254 8.10 0.93 1.60
C ILE A 254 8.01 1.69 0.27
N GLN A 255 7.05 2.61 0.12
CA GLN A 255 6.93 3.43 -1.09
C GLN A 255 8.16 4.30 -1.32
N TRP A 256 8.69 4.94 -0.27
CA TRP A 256 9.91 5.73 -0.36
C TRP A 256 11.11 4.85 -0.76
N LEU A 257 11.29 3.69 -0.12
CA LEU A 257 12.34 2.72 -0.46
C LEU A 257 12.22 2.26 -1.92
N LYS A 258 11.00 1.98 -2.39
CA LYS A 258 10.73 1.58 -3.77
C LYS A 258 11.18 2.68 -4.73
N GLN A 259 10.83 3.94 -4.48
CA GLN A 259 11.29 5.05 -5.32
C GLN A 259 12.82 5.22 -5.34
N GLN A 260 13.50 5.00 -4.21
CA GLN A 260 14.97 5.08 -4.15
C GLN A 260 15.62 3.93 -4.93
N LEU A 261 15.13 2.71 -4.73
CA LEU A 261 15.69 1.50 -5.31
C LEU A 261 15.41 1.36 -6.81
N THR A 262 14.27 1.87 -7.30
CA THR A 262 13.96 1.95 -8.73
C THR A 262 14.94 2.87 -9.47
N LYS A 263 15.29 4.02 -8.87
CA LYS A 263 16.27 4.94 -9.48
C LYS A 263 17.68 4.40 -9.38
N LYS A 264 18.01 3.83 -8.23
CA LYS A 264 19.37 3.41 -7.89
C LYS A 264 19.33 2.19 -6.98
N PRO A 265 19.66 0.99 -7.49
CA PRO A 265 19.95 -0.17 -6.65
C PRO A 265 21.13 0.12 -5.71
N GLN A 266 20.89 0.02 -4.41
CA GLN A 266 21.79 0.53 -3.36
C GLN A 266 22.06 -0.53 -2.30
N THR A 267 23.19 -0.42 -1.61
CA THR A 267 23.50 -1.30 -0.46
C THR A 267 22.81 -0.79 0.79
N PHE A 268 22.72 -1.64 1.83
CA PHE A 268 22.19 -1.22 3.13
C PHE A 268 22.93 0.01 3.69
N GLN A 269 24.26 0.04 3.55
CA GLN A 269 25.10 1.14 4.03
C GLN A 269 24.81 2.47 3.32
N ASP A 270 24.41 2.42 2.03
CA ASP A 270 24.06 3.61 1.27
C ASP A 270 22.67 4.16 1.65
N ILE A 271 21.71 3.26 1.91
CA ILE A 271 20.30 3.61 2.16
C ILE A 271 20.11 4.05 3.61
N HIS A 272 20.79 3.42 4.55
CA HIS A 272 20.57 3.61 5.98
C HIS A 272 20.67 5.08 6.43
N PRO A 273 21.70 5.87 6.07
CA PRO A 273 21.78 7.28 6.44
C PRO A 273 20.66 8.13 5.81
N GLN A 274 20.21 7.78 4.61
CA GLN A 274 19.13 8.49 3.91
C GLN A 274 17.76 8.18 4.53
N PHE A 275 17.56 6.92 4.93
CA PHE A 275 16.36 6.45 5.63
C PHE A 275 16.24 7.11 7.00
N LEU A 276 17.33 7.15 7.78
CA LEU A 276 17.37 7.82 9.09
C LEU A 276 17.01 9.32 9.02
N LYS A 277 17.43 10.02 7.96
CA LYS A 277 17.05 11.42 7.74
C LYS A 277 15.56 11.60 7.42
N LYS A 278 14.90 10.58 6.85
CA LYS A 278 13.50 10.64 6.43
C LYS A 278 12.53 10.23 7.53
N ILE A 279 12.93 9.34 8.43
CA ILE A 279 12.14 8.90 9.60
C ILE A 279 12.14 9.93 10.74
N GLY A 280 12.62 11.16 10.52
CA GLY A 280 12.64 12.21 11.55
C GLY A 280 11.25 12.58 12.12
N GLY A 281 10.16 12.13 11.47
CA GLY A 281 8.78 12.22 11.93
C GLY A 281 8.15 10.87 12.36
N TRP A 282 8.96 9.85 12.67
CA TRP A 282 8.49 8.50 13.05
C TRP A 282 7.55 8.54 14.27
N HIS A 283 6.41 7.87 14.19
CA HIS A 283 5.47 7.79 15.31
C HIS A 283 6.10 7.01 16.48
N LYS A 284 6.15 7.62 17.67
CA LYS A 284 6.72 7.01 18.89
C LYS A 284 5.95 5.78 19.41
N HIS A 285 4.77 5.51 18.85
CA HIS A 285 3.90 4.38 19.21
C HIS A 285 3.91 3.26 18.16
N GLU A 286 4.68 3.42 17.08
CA GLU A 286 4.91 2.37 16.10
C GLU A 286 6.13 1.53 16.52
N LYS A 287 6.12 0.23 16.21
CA LYS A 287 7.32 -0.58 16.34
C LYS A 287 8.45 0.12 15.60
N THR A 288 9.63 0.21 16.23
CA THR A 288 10.83 0.75 15.59
C THR A 288 11.04 0.06 14.26
N LEU A 289 10.93 0.83 13.19
CA LEU A 289 11.01 0.26 11.85
C LEU A 289 12.46 -0.02 11.48
N GLU A 290 12.80 -1.30 11.53
CA GLU A 290 14.09 -1.81 11.14
C GLU A 290 14.19 -1.82 9.61
N LEU A 291 15.05 -0.95 9.06
CA LEU A 291 15.29 -0.89 7.62
C LEU A 291 15.65 -2.27 7.03
N SER A 292 16.32 -3.10 7.82
CA SER A 292 16.69 -4.47 7.44
C SER A 292 15.47 -5.35 7.21
N MET A 293 14.42 -5.20 8.03
CA MET A 293 13.14 -5.89 7.89
C MET A 293 12.41 -5.38 6.64
N LEU A 294 12.22 -4.07 6.51
CA LEU A 294 11.56 -3.47 5.33
C LEU A 294 12.18 -3.92 4.02
N LEU A 295 13.52 -3.87 3.95
CA LEU A 295 14.27 -4.30 2.78
C LEU A 295 14.09 -5.81 2.54
N GLY A 296 14.21 -6.62 3.59
CA GLY A 296 14.06 -8.08 3.51
C GLY A 296 12.67 -8.54 3.07
N GLU A 297 11.64 -7.79 3.43
CA GLU A 297 10.24 -8.15 3.24
C GLU A 297 9.68 -7.70 1.88
N ASN A 298 10.17 -6.60 1.35
CA ASN A 298 9.58 -5.94 0.18
C ASN A 298 10.51 -5.89 -1.04
N PHE A 299 11.80 -6.22 -0.86
CA PHE A 299 12.82 -6.05 -1.89
C PHE A 299 13.76 -7.26 -1.98
N LEU A 300 14.45 -7.39 -3.12
CA LEU A 300 15.41 -8.48 -3.34
C LEU A 300 16.84 -7.98 -3.17
N ARG A 301 17.71 -8.85 -2.64
CA ARG A 301 19.14 -8.57 -2.44
C ARG A 301 19.96 -9.52 -3.29
N TYR A 302 20.81 -8.98 -4.15
CA TYR A 302 21.71 -9.82 -4.95
C TYR A 302 22.86 -10.36 -4.09
N GLN A 303 22.92 -11.68 -3.91
CA GLN A 303 23.88 -12.36 -3.04
C GLN A 303 25.24 -12.62 -3.70
N GLY A 304 25.43 -12.22 -4.96
CA GLY A 304 26.66 -12.50 -5.72
C GLY A 304 26.72 -13.89 -6.36
N LYS A 305 25.61 -14.64 -6.33
CA LYS A 305 25.47 -15.95 -6.99
C LYS A 305 24.55 -15.82 -8.19
N GLY A 306 24.87 -16.53 -9.28
CA GLY A 306 24.10 -16.48 -10.52
C GLY A 306 24.24 -15.16 -11.28
N ASP A 307 23.39 -14.94 -12.27
CA ASP A 307 23.47 -13.76 -13.12
C ASP A 307 22.98 -12.50 -12.42
N VAL A 308 23.62 -11.37 -12.74
CA VAL A 308 23.24 -10.06 -12.19
C VAL A 308 21.84 -9.69 -12.70
N PRO A 309 20.89 -9.38 -11.79
CA PRO A 309 19.54 -8.95 -12.16
C PRO A 309 19.56 -7.78 -13.14
N SER A 310 18.63 -7.77 -14.09
CA SER A 310 18.55 -6.74 -15.14
C SER A 310 18.48 -5.32 -14.55
N GLN A 311 17.77 -5.15 -13.43
CA GLN A 311 17.64 -3.88 -12.72
C GLN A 311 19.00 -3.34 -12.24
N ILE A 312 19.86 -4.22 -11.71
CA ILE A 312 21.21 -3.85 -11.27
C ILE A 312 22.14 -3.68 -12.47
N HIS A 313 22.05 -4.56 -13.47
CA HIS A 313 22.86 -4.52 -14.69
C HIS A 313 22.64 -3.21 -15.46
N SER A 314 21.38 -2.83 -15.74
CA SER A 314 21.03 -1.58 -16.44
C SER A 314 21.55 -0.35 -15.71
N TYR A 315 21.46 -0.33 -14.37
CA TYR A 315 21.99 0.76 -13.58
C TYR A 315 23.54 0.83 -13.63
N LEU A 316 24.23 -0.31 -13.44
CA LEU A 316 25.69 -0.34 -13.39
C LEU A 316 26.32 -0.03 -14.75
N SER A 317 25.78 -0.58 -15.83
CA SER A 317 26.25 -0.36 -17.20
C SER A 317 26.06 1.09 -17.65
N SER A 318 24.94 1.72 -17.28
CA SER A 318 24.68 3.12 -17.65
C SER A 318 25.60 4.10 -16.91
N ASN A 319 25.87 3.86 -15.63
CA ASN A 319 26.55 4.82 -14.75
C ASN A 319 28.07 4.62 -14.61
N PHE A 320 28.60 3.43 -14.88
CA PHE A 320 30.03 3.15 -14.75
C PHE A 320 30.62 2.73 -16.10
N LYS A 321 31.56 3.54 -16.62
CA LYS A 321 32.21 3.29 -17.92
C LYS A 321 32.87 1.90 -18.00
N GLU A 322 33.46 1.46 -16.89
CA GLU A 322 34.15 0.17 -16.75
C GLU A 322 33.21 -1.03 -16.76
N LEU A 323 31.90 -0.83 -16.56
CA LEU A 323 30.89 -1.90 -16.46
C LEU A 323 29.96 -1.96 -17.69
N ARG A 324 30.26 -1.20 -18.75
CA ARG A 324 29.49 -1.18 -19.99
C ARG A 324 29.72 -2.46 -20.79
N ASN A 325 28.65 -2.95 -21.42
CA ASN A 325 28.65 -4.13 -22.31
C ASN A 325 29.21 -5.42 -21.66
N LEU A 326 29.32 -5.48 -20.33
CA LEU A 326 29.69 -6.70 -19.64
C LEU A 326 28.50 -7.67 -19.61
N ALA A 327 28.78 -8.96 -19.81
CA ALA A 327 27.79 -10.01 -19.64
C ALA A 327 27.30 -10.09 -18.19
N LYS A 328 26.07 -10.59 -17.99
CA LYS A 328 25.41 -10.63 -16.66
C LYS A 328 26.10 -11.56 -15.67
N ASP A 329 26.94 -12.47 -16.14
CA ASP A 329 27.72 -13.42 -15.36
C ASP A 329 29.13 -12.91 -15.01
N ASN A 330 29.53 -11.75 -15.53
CA ASN A 330 30.90 -11.25 -15.41
C ASN A 330 31.32 -11.06 -13.94
N PRO A 331 32.49 -11.60 -13.51
CA PRO A 331 32.95 -11.52 -12.11
C PRO A 331 33.06 -10.10 -11.55
N LEU A 332 33.49 -9.12 -12.36
CA LEU A 332 33.62 -7.73 -11.96
C LEU A 332 32.25 -7.09 -11.70
N LEU A 333 31.29 -7.41 -12.58
CA LEU A 333 29.91 -6.96 -12.44
C LEU A 333 29.23 -7.60 -11.23
N ARG A 334 29.43 -8.91 -11.00
CA ARG A 334 28.92 -9.63 -9.82
C ARG A 334 29.45 -9.03 -8.52
N THR A 335 30.74 -8.68 -8.48
CA THR A 335 31.38 -8.08 -7.32
C THR A 335 30.80 -6.71 -7.00
N ARG A 336 30.58 -5.87 -8.02
CA ARG A 336 29.97 -4.53 -7.88
C ARG A 336 28.47 -4.56 -7.59
N ALA A 337 27.78 -5.59 -8.04
CA ALA A 337 26.35 -5.82 -7.83
C ALA A 337 26.04 -6.41 -6.44
N LYS A 338 27.00 -7.10 -5.82
CA LYS A 338 26.81 -7.82 -4.55
C LYS A 338 26.25 -6.91 -3.45
N ASN A 339 25.33 -7.44 -2.66
CA ASN A 339 24.66 -6.78 -1.53
C ASN A 339 23.80 -5.56 -1.91
N ARG A 340 23.58 -5.27 -3.20
CA ARG A 340 22.62 -4.25 -3.62
C ARG A 340 21.20 -4.79 -3.55
N TRP A 341 20.33 -3.98 -2.97
CA TRP A 341 18.90 -4.16 -2.98
C TRP A 341 18.33 -3.61 -4.28
N TYR A 342 17.28 -4.24 -4.79
CA TYR A 342 16.58 -3.82 -6.00
C TYR A 342 15.09 -4.16 -5.89
N VAL A 343 14.29 -3.44 -6.68
CA VAL A 343 12.84 -3.68 -6.74
C VAL A 343 12.60 -4.95 -7.57
N PRO A 344 11.88 -5.96 -7.01
CA PRO A 344 11.50 -7.15 -7.75
C PRO A 344 10.80 -6.76 -9.05
N ASP A 345 11.18 -7.38 -10.17
CA ASP A 345 10.49 -7.14 -11.44
C ASP A 345 9.16 -7.92 -11.45
N PRO A 346 8.00 -7.25 -11.54
CA PRO A 346 6.70 -7.92 -11.60
C PRO A 346 6.59 -8.89 -12.79
N ASN A 347 7.31 -8.62 -13.88
CA ASN A 347 7.28 -9.42 -15.11
C ASN A 347 8.19 -10.65 -15.05
N LYS A 348 8.97 -10.79 -13.97
CA LYS A 348 9.91 -11.89 -13.79
C LYS A 348 9.38 -12.83 -12.72
N ALA A 349 8.78 -13.95 -13.15
CA ALA A 349 8.20 -14.95 -12.25
C ALA A 349 9.16 -15.38 -11.12
N GLY A 350 10.47 -15.48 -11.40
CA GLY A 350 11.47 -15.82 -10.39
C GLY A 350 11.66 -14.77 -9.28
N ASP A 351 11.48 -13.47 -9.57
CA ASP A 351 11.59 -12.42 -8.55
C ASP A 351 10.36 -12.44 -7.61
N LEU A 352 9.18 -12.70 -8.17
CA LEU A 352 7.94 -12.86 -7.40
C LEU A 352 7.94 -14.16 -6.58
N GLU A 353 8.47 -15.25 -7.13
CA GLU A 353 8.60 -16.53 -6.45
C GLU A 353 9.61 -16.43 -5.29
N GLU A 354 10.75 -15.74 -5.48
CA GLU A 354 11.72 -15.51 -4.39
C GLU A 354 11.14 -14.64 -3.27
N LEU A 355 10.38 -13.59 -3.61
CA LEU A 355 9.71 -12.75 -2.61
C LEU A 355 8.64 -13.55 -1.85
N ARG A 356 7.80 -14.31 -2.57
CA ARG A 356 6.77 -15.18 -2.00
C ARG A 356 7.38 -16.24 -1.09
N GLU A 357 8.44 -16.92 -1.53
CA GLU A 357 9.14 -17.94 -0.75
C GLU A 357 9.71 -17.35 0.55
N ARG A 358 10.26 -16.12 0.51
CA ARG A 358 10.71 -15.42 1.73
C ARG A 358 9.57 -15.09 2.69
N THR A 359 8.45 -14.58 2.20
CA THR A 359 7.27 -14.30 3.05
C THR A 359 6.76 -15.57 3.72
N LEU A 360 6.64 -16.65 2.95
CA LEU A 360 6.20 -17.97 3.43
C LEU A 360 7.17 -18.55 4.49
N MET A 361 8.49 -18.40 4.30
CA MET A 361 9.49 -18.85 5.27
C MET A 361 9.46 -18.06 6.58
N ARG A 362 9.12 -16.76 6.54
CA ARG A 362 8.95 -15.96 7.76
C ARG A 362 7.69 -16.37 8.53
N GLU A 363 6.55 -16.53 7.85
CA GLU A 363 5.33 -17.07 8.46
C GLU A 363 5.59 -18.44 9.11
N PHE A 364 6.38 -19.29 8.46
CA PHE A 364 6.81 -20.57 9.04
C PHE A 364 7.67 -20.41 10.30
N ALA A 365 8.57 -19.43 10.35
CA ALA A 365 9.38 -19.15 11.53
C ALA A 365 8.51 -18.71 12.73
N GLU A 366 7.46 -17.92 12.48
CA GLU A 366 6.48 -17.56 13.52
C GLU A 366 5.76 -18.80 14.09
N TYR A 367 5.48 -19.81 13.26
CA TYR A 367 4.87 -21.08 13.70
C TYR A 367 5.84 -21.91 14.56
N GLN A 368 7.13 -21.86 14.23
CA GLN A 368 8.19 -22.50 15.02
C GLN A 368 8.28 -21.88 16.43
N GLU A 369 8.31 -20.55 16.50
CA GLU A 369 8.42 -19.78 17.76
C GLU A 369 7.12 -19.71 18.57
N SER A 370 5.98 -20.01 17.95
CA SER A 370 4.68 -20.01 18.63
C SER A 370 4.65 -20.97 19.82
N ARG A 371 4.26 -20.42 20.99
CA ARG A 371 4.05 -21.18 22.23
C ARG A 371 2.72 -21.94 22.26
N GLN A 372 1.89 -21.82 21.22
CA GLN A 372 0.60 -22.50 21.15
C GLN A 372 0.79 -24.00 20.88
N LYS A 373 0.09 -24.85 21.64
CA LYS A 373 0.10 -26.30 21.44
C LYS A 373 -0.56 -26.72 20.12
N ARG A 374 -1.52 -25.93 19.62
CA ARG A 374 -2.18 -26.13 18.32
C ARG A 374 -2.39 -24.80 17.64
N LEU A 375 -2.01 -24.69 16.36
CA LEU A 375 -2.21 -23.52 15.52
C LEU A 375 -3.68 -23.45 15.09
N LYS A 376 -4.35 -22.32 15.38
CA LYS A 376 -5.74 -22.09 15.01
C LYS A 376 -5.90 -21.46 13.62
N VAL A 377 -4.94 -20.64 13.22
CA VAL A 377 -4.89 -19.95 11.93
C VAL A 377 -3.47 -20.08 11.41
N PHE A 378 -3.30 -20.70 10.24
CA PHE A 378 -2.01 -20.88 9.60
C PHE A 378 -2.19 -21.07 8.09
N ARG A 379 -1.16 -20.72 7.33
CA ARG A 379 -1.14 -20.87 5.88
C ARG A 379 -0.45 -22.19 5.52
N LEU A 380 -1.18 -23.12 4.91
CA LEU A 380 -0.67 -24.42 4.46
C LEU A 380 0.56 -24.30 3.55
N GLU A 381 0.58 -23.28 2.69
CA GLU A 381 1.69 -23.01 1.78
C GLU A 381 2.99 -22.62 2.51
N ALA A 382 2.88 -21.92 3.65
CA ALA A 382 4.01 -21.55 4.48
C ALA A 382 4.61 -22.78 5.17
N VAL A 383 3.74 -23.66 5.69
CA VAL A 383 4.15 -24.97 6.25
C VAL A 383 4.84 -25.83 5.20
N ARG A 384 4.29 -25.93 3.98
CA ARG A 384 4.90 -26.72 2.89
C ARG A 384 6.28 -26.20 2.52
N THR A 385 6.43 -24.88 2.41
CA THR A 385 7.70 -24.24 2.07
C THR A 385 8.73 -24.45 3.17
N GLY A 386 8.32 -24.30 4.44
CA GLY A 386 9.14 -24.57 5.60
C GLY A 386 9.59 -26.03 5.69
N PHE A 387 8.68 -26.99 5.51
CA PHE A 387 9.00 -28.43 5.55
C PHE A 387 9.95 -28.83 4.43
N LYS A 388 9.72 -28.32 3.21
CA LYS A 388 10.65 -28.52 2.09
C LYS A 388 12.06 -28.05 2.42
N LYS A 389 12.21 -26.87 3.02
CA LYS A 389 13.52 -26.31 3.37
C LYS A 389 14.16 -27.05 4.54
N ALA A 390 13.42 -27.30 5.61
CA ALA A 390 13.88 -28.09 6.75
C ALA A 390 14.33 -29.50 6.32
N TRP A 391 13.62 -30.12 5.38
CA TRP A 391 14.01 -31.39 4.79
C TRP A 391 15.33 -31.31 4.01
N GLN A 392 15.52 -30.27 3.19
CA GLN A 392 16.77 -30.03 2.47
C GLN A 392 17.96 -29.80 3.42
N GLU A 393 17.71 -29.14 4.54
CA GLU A 393 18.69 -28.83 5.58
C GLU A 393 18.86 -29.98 6.60
N ARG A 394 18.12 -31.08 6.46
CA ARG A 394 18.07 -32.24 7.38
C ARG A 394 17.61 -31.91 8.81
N ASP A 395 16.86 -30.83 8.97
CA ASP A 395 16.24 -30.44 10.24
C ASP A 395 14.88 -31.14 10.41
N TYR A 396 14.92 -32.45 10.67
CA TYR A 396 13.73 -33.28 10.86
C TYR A 396 13.00 -32.94 12.17
N ALA A 397 13.73 -32.43 13.17
CA ALA A 397 13.16 -32.03 14.46
C ALA A 397 12.19 -30.85 14.31
N THR A 398 12.53 -29.86 13.49
CA THR A 398 11.63 -28.73 13.19
C THR A 398 10.37 -29.18 12.45
N ILE A 399 10.47 -30.15 11.52
CA ILE A 399 9.31 -30.73 10.82
C ILE A 399 8.35 -31.37 11.83
N LYS A 400 8.86 -32.22 12.72
CA LYS A 400 8.05 -32.87 13.75
C LYS A 400 7.39 -31.86 14.70
N ALA A 401 8.18 -30.93 15.24
CA ALA A 401 7.71 -29.95 16.23
C ALA A 401 6.62 -29.02 15.69
N VAL A 402 6.67 -28.67 14.40
CA VAL A 402 5.64 -27.86 13.77
C VAL A 402 4.45 -28.72 13.34
N ALA A 403 4.66 -29.95 12.85
CA ALA A 403 3.58 -30.87 12.49
C ALA A 403 2.68 -31.24 13.69
N GLU A 404 3.24 -31.44 14.88
CA GLU A 404 2.47 -31.72 16.10
C GLU A 404 1.55 -30.54 16.52
N LYS A 405 1.86 -29.33 16.08
CA LYS A 405 1.03 -28.14 16.31
C LYS A 405 -0.09 -27.99 15.27
N ILE A 406 -0.07 -28.75 14.18
CA ILE A 406 -1.07 -28.68 13.11
C ILE A 406 -2.21 -29.68 13.42
N PRO A 407 -3.49 -29.31 13.19
CA PRO A 407 -4.59 -30.25 13.33
C PRO A 407 -4.40 -31.49 12.42
N GLU A 408 -4.53 -32.68 13.00
CA GLU A 408 -4.26 -33.95 12.33
C GLU A 408 -5.11 -34.16 11.06
N THR A 409 -6.36 -33.68 11.05
CA THR A 409 -7.23 -33.72 9.87
C THR A 409 -6.62 -32.96 8.69
N ILE A 410 -6.04 -31.78 8.94
CA ILE A 410 -5.43 -30.94 7.92
C ILE A 410 -4.09 -31.51 7.46
N LEU A 411 -3.34 -32.15 8.36
CA LEU A 411 -2.09 -32.83 8.02
C LEU A 411 -2.34 -34.04 7.10
N GLN A 412 -3.41 -34.81 7.37
CA GLN A 412 -3.80 -35.98 6.57
C GLN A 412 -4.42 -35.62 5.21
N GLU A 413 -5.14 -34.50 5.13
CA GLU A 413 -5.69 -33.97 3.86
C GLU A 413 -4.59 -33.51 2.89
N ASP A 414 -3.41 -33.17 3.39
CA ASP A 414 -2.28 -32.67 2.60
C ASP A 414 -1.21 -33.74 2.37
N SER A 415 -1.32 -34.43 1.23
CA SER A 415 -0.38 -35.50 0.82
C SER A 415 1.11 -35.12 0.86
N LYS A 416 1.49 -33.84 0.67
CA LYS A 416 2.89 -33.41 0.71
C LYS A 416 3.39 -33.20 2.13
N LEU A 417 2.55 -32.62 3.00
CA LEU A 417 2.89 -32.43 4.41
C LEU A 417 2.96 -33.77 5.14
N LEU A 418 1.99 -34.67 4.88
CA LEU A 418 1.99 -36.02 5.41
C LEU A 418 3.27 -36.78 4.99
N MET A 419 3.62 -36.70 3.71
CA MET A 419 4.85 -37.32 3.20
C MET A 419 6.11 -36.82 3.93
N TRP A 420 6.29 -35.50 4.09
CA TRP A 420 7.47 -34.96 4.80
C TRP A 420 7.47 -35.30 6.28
N TYR A 421 6.31 -35.33 6.92
CA TYR A 421 6.17 -35.70 8.33
C TYR A 421 6.50 -37.17 8.58
N ASP A 422 5.92 -38.08 7.79
CA ASP A 422 6.17 -39.52 7.90
C ASP A 422 7.64 -39.84 7.65
N GLN A 423 8.23 -39.24 6.60
CA GLN A 423 9.64 -39.40 6.28
C GLN A 423 10.56 -38.83 7.37
N ALA A 424 10.20 -37.69 7.98
CA ALA A 424 10.94 -37.11 9.09
C ALA A 424 10.88 -37.99 10.35
N ILE A 425 9.73 -38.58 10.66
CA ILE A 425 9.58 -39.54 11.78
C ILE A 425 10.41 -40.79 11.55
N THR A 426 10.35 -41.39 10.35
CA THR A 426 11.15 -42.58 10.04
C THR A 426 12.64 -42.30 10.19
N ARG A 427 13.13 -41.16 9.68
CA ARG A 427 14.54 -40.78 9.77
C ARG A 427 15.00 -40.45 11.19
N MET A 428 14.15 -39.83 11.99
CA MET A 428 14.43 -39.60 13.42
C MET A 428 14.40 -40.89 14.25
N GLY A 429 13.61 -41.88 13.84
CA GLY A 429 13.55 -43.20 14.47
C GLY A 429 14.76 -44.09 14.15
N ASP A 430 15.37 -43.89 12.99
CA ASP A 430 16.60 -44.60 12.57
C ASP A 430 17.90 -43.98 13.15
N GLU A 431 17.83 -42.77 13.73
CA GLU A 431 18.96 -42.07 14.36
C GLU A 431 18.98 -42.18 15.91
N ALA A 432 18.07 -42.97 16.50
CA ALA A 432 17.93 -43.18 17.96
C ALA A 432 18.68 -44.41 18.50
#